data_AF-A0A8T7B212-F1
#
_entry.id   AF-A0A8T7B212-F1
#
_cell.length_a   1.000
_cell.length_b   1.000
_cell.length_c   1.000
_cell.angle_alpha   90.00
_cell.angle_beta   90.00
_cell.angle_gamma   90.00
#
_symmetry.space_group_name_H-M   'P 1'
#
loop_
_entity.id
_entity.type
_entity.pdbx_description
1 polymer ?
#
loop_
_entity_poly.entity_id
_entity_poly.type
_entity_poly.pdbx_seq_one_letter_code
_entity_poly.pdbx_strand_id
1 'polypeptide(L)'
;MKTIVTSFITAIVVSVAMWMFSLSNNTSTDQTTSQTKQESAYDRVMRTGKIRCGYANWHPILYRGPESNQILGAVPDLMIAIGQRMKLEIEWTEETSFGHIVEGLVTNRYDVICTGLYH
;
A
#
# COMPACT_ATOMS: atom_id res chain seq x y z
N MET A 1 -34.75 -7.18 -62.82
CA MET A 1 -34.90 -8.08 -61.64
C MET A 1 -33.57 -8.66 -61.17
N LYS A 2 -32.72 -9.23 -62.04
CA LYS A 2 -31.39 -9.78 -61.64
C LYS A 2 -30.45 -8.78 -60.93
N THR A 3 -30.40 -7.53 -61.37
CA THR A 3 -29.54 -6.48 -60.77
C THR A 3 -30.01 -5.98 -59.40
N ILE A 4 -31.32 -6.08 -59.12
CA ILE A 4 -31.89 -5.70 -57.82
C ILE A 4 -31.55 -6.78 -56.78
N VAL A 5 -31.67 -8.06 -57.17
CA VAL A 5 -31.34 -9.20 -56.29
C VAL A 5 -29.85 -9.26 -55.95
N THR A 6 -28.95 -8.94 -56.88
CA THR A 6 -27.50 -8.90 -56.60
C THR A 6 -27.12 -7.78 -55.63
N SER A 7 -27.81 -6.64 -55.65
CA SER A 7 -27.53 -5.50 -54.75
C SER A 7 -27.99 -5.76 -53.30
N PHE A 8 -29.07 -6.53 -53.12
CA PHE A 8 -29.52 -6.94 -51.79
C PHE A 8 -28.58 -8.00 -51.18
N ILE A 9 -28.07 -8.93 -51.99
CA ILE A 9 -27.15 -9.97 -51.51
C ILE A 9 -25.81 -9.37 -51.07
N THR A 10 -25.27 -8.40 -51.81
CA THR A 10 -24.01 -7.73 -51.43
C THR A 10 -24.16 -6.91 -50.16
N ALA A 11 -25.28 -6.22 -49.95
CA ALA A 11 -25.54 -5.46 -48.73
C ALA A 11 -25.63 -6.35 -47.47
N ILE A 12 -26.20 -7.56 -47.60
CA ILE A 12 -26.27 -8.53 -46.50
C ILE A 12 -24.88 -9.10 -46.18
N VAL A 13 -24.07 -9.41 -47.18
CA VAL A 13 -22.72 -9.95 -46.96
C VAL A 13 -21.80 -8.92 -46.28
N VAL A 14 -21.88 -7.64 -46.64
CA VAL A 14 -21.07 -6.58 -46.03
C VAL A 14 -21.48 -6.31 -44.58
N SER A 15 -22.78 -6.35 -44.28
CA SER A 15 -23.29 -6.17 -42.91
C SER A 15 -22.96 -7.35 -42.00
N VAL A 16 -23.01 -8.59 -42.50
CA VAL A 16 -22.58 -9.78 -41.76
C VAL A 16 -21.07 -9.80 -41.52
N ALA A 17 -20.26 -9.35 -42.50
CA ALA A 17 -18.81 -9.24 -42.35
C ALA A 17 -18.42 -8.17 -41.29
N MET A 18 -19.14 -7.05 -41.21
CA MET A 18 -18.91 -6.03 -40.18
C MET A 18 -19.27 -6.52 -38.78
N TRP A 19 -20.32 -7.33 -38.63
CA TRP A 19 -20.66 -7.96 -37.36
C TRP A 19 -19.63 -9.01 -36.92
N MET A 20 -19.12 -9.82 -37.85
CA MET A 20 -18.06 -10.79 -37.55
C MET A 20 -16.72 -10.12 -37.20
N PHE A 21 -16.41 -8.97 -37.79
CA PHE A 21 -15.21 -8.20 -37.45
C PHE A 21 -15.31 -7.58 -36.05
N SER A 22 -16.48 -7.07 -35.65
CA SER A 22 -16.73 -6.56 -34.29
C SER A 22 -16.74 -7.66 -33.21
N LEU A 23 -17.05 -8.91 -33.57
CA LEU A 23 -16.95 -10.04 -32.63
C LEU A 23 -15.49 -10.45 -32.35
N SER A 24 -14.56 -10.21 -33.29
CA SER A 24 -13.13 -10.50 -33.07
C SER A 24 -12.43 -9.42 -32.22
N ASN A 25 -12.94 -8.18 -32.22
CA ASN A 25 -12.36 -7.07 -31.46
C ASN A 25 -12.94 -6.92 -30.03
N ASN A 26 -13.96 -7.69 -29.68
CA ASN A 26 -14.47 -7.83 -28.31
C ASN A 26 -13.79 -8.99 -27.57
N THR A 27 -12.48 -9.14 -27.73
CA THR A 27 -11.70 -9.69 -26.62
C THR A 27 -11.73 -8.60 -25.56
N SER A 28 -12.63 -8.77 -24.58
CA SER A 28 -12.46 -8.14 -23.28
C SER A 28 -11.04 -8.48 -22.87
N THR A 29 -10.13 -7.55 -23.11
CA THR A 29 -8.89 -7.50 -22.38
C THR A 29 -9.40 -7.41 -20.96
N ASP A 30 -9.33 -8.51 -20.23
CA ASP A 30 -9.29 -8.51 -18.79
C ASP A 30 -8.10 -7.60 -18.51
N GLN A 31 -8.39 -6.31 -18.42
CA GLN A 31 -7.58 -5.31 -17.78
C GLN A 31 -7.60 -5.75 -16.32
N THR A 32 -6.87 -6.81 -16.03
CA THR A 32 -6.10 -6.88 -14.81
C THR A 32 -5.11 -5.74 -14.96
N THR A 33 -5.62 -4.52 -14.75
CA THR A 33 -4.84 -3.47 -14.17
C THR A 33 -4.25 -4.13 -12.93
N SER A 34 -3.00 -4.59 -13.06
CA SER A 34 -2.11 -4.73 -11.94
C SER A 34 -1.90 -3.31 -11.41
N GLN A 35 -2.96 -2.72 -10.87
CA GLN A 35 -2.88 -1.74 -9.83
C GLN A 35 -2.12 -2.50 -8.76
N THR A 36 -0.80 -2.31 -8.72
CA THR A 36 0.05 -2.85 -7.67
C THR A 36 -0.59 -2.35 -6.39
N LYS A 37 -1.43 -3.19 -5.78
CA LYS A 37 -2.16 -2.86 -4.57
C LYS A 37 -1.06 -2.47 -3.59
N GLN A 38 -1.04 -1.19 -3.21
CA GLN A 38 -0.01 -0.70 -2.31
C GLN A 38 -0.03 -1.62 -1.09
N GLU A 39 1.12 -2.23 -0.80
CA GLU A 39 1.25 -3.20 0.28
C GLU A 39 0.73 -2.56 1.57
N SER A 40 -0.16 -3.25 2.28
CA SER A 40 -0.65 -2.73 3.55
C SER A 40 0.46 -2.78 4.60
N ALA A 41 0.38 -1.93 5.63
CA ALA A 41 1.33 -1.99 6.74
C ALA A 41 1.33 -3.38 7.40
N TYR A 42 0.16 -4.00 7.55
CA TYR A 42 0.04 -5.34 8.10
C TYR A 42 0.79 -6.38 7.24
N ASP A 43 0.56 -6.39 5.93
CA ASP A 43 1.20 -7.33 5.02
C ASP A 43 2.72 -7.18 5.06
N ARG A 44 3.23 -5.94 5.07
CA ARG A 44 4.65 -5.65 5.20
C ARG A 44 5.22 -6.15 6.53
N VAL A 45 4.57 -5.84 7.65
CA VAL A 45 5.03 -6.23 8.98
C VAL A 45 5.10 -7.76 9.09
N MET A 46 4.07 -8.48 8.60
CA MET A 46 4.05 -9.94 8.63
C MET A 46 5.12 -10.54 7.69
N ARG A 47 5.35 -9.93 6.53
CA ARG A 47 6.37 -10.38 5.58
C ARG A 47 7.80 -10.15 6.08
N THR A 48 8.04 -9.02 6.74
CA THR A 48 9.39 -8.61 7.18
C THR A 48 9.71 -9.05 8.61
N GLY A 49 8.70 -9.34 9.41
CA GLY A 49 8.85 -9.58 10.84
C GLY A 49 9.21 -8.33 11.64
N LYS A 50 9.06 -7.12 11.05
CA LYS A 50 9.48 -5.85 11.66
C LYS A 50 8.35 -4.84 11.72
N ILE A 51 8.22 -4.16 12.86
CA ILE A 51 7.37 -2.99 13.04
C ILE A 51 8.27 -1.76 12.95
N ARG A 52 8.08 -0.92 11.93
CA ARG A 52 8.76 0.36 11.83
C ARG A 52 8.07 1.38 12.74
N CYS A 53 8.81 1.86 13.73
CA CYS A 53 8.36 2.82 14.72
C CYS A 53 8.86 4.23 14.38
N GLY A 54 7.92 5.13 14.12
CA GLY A 54 8.16 6.57 14.19
C GLY A 54 7.96 7.05 15.62
N TYR A 55 8.84 7.92 16.11
CA TYR A 55 8.74 8.43 17.47
C TYR A 55 9.08 9.91 17.54
N ALA A 56 8.48 10.60 18.52
CA ALA A 56 8.90 11.93 18.93
C ALA A 56 9.64 11.85 20.26
N ASN A 57 10.71 12.62 20.37
CA ASN A 57 11.48 12.72 21.60
C ASN A 57 10.62 13.38 22.69
N TRP A 58 10.45 12.65 23.78
CA TRP A 58 9.73 13.07 24.96
C TRP A 58 10.43 12.53 26.20
N HIS A 59 11.58 13.11 26.52
CA HIS A 59 12.33 12.75 27.71
C HIS A 59 11.51 13.01 28.99
N PRO A 60 11.51 12.10 29.98
CA PRO A 60 12.27 10.85 30.08
C PRO A 60 11.54 9.60 29.57
N ILE A 61 10.36 9.74 28.98
CA ILE A 61 9.44 8.64 28.66
C ILE A 61 9.88 7.89 27.40
N LEU A 62 10.38 8.63 26.41
CA LEU A 62 10.98 8.09 25.19
C LEU A 62 12.01 9.08 24.66
N TYR A 63 13.27 8.70 24.59
CA TYR A 63 14.33 9.58 24.10
C TYR A 63 15.51 8.78 23.57
N ARG A 64 16.31 9.38 22.69
CA ARG A 64 17.59 8.81 22.29
C ARG A 64 18.65 9.08 23.36
N GLY A 65 19.27 8.03 23.87
CA GLY A 65 20.36 8.13 24.84
C GLY A 65 21.58 8.84 24.24
N PRO A 66 22.18 9.81 24.93
CA PRO A 66 23.30 10.61 24.41
C PRO A 66 24.57 9.79 24.18
N GLU A 67 24.75 8.69 24.91
CA GLU A 67 25.96 7.87 24.85
C GLU A 67 25.80 6.63 23.97
N SER A 68 24.65 5.95 24.07
CA SER A 68 24.42 4.66 23.42
C SER A 68 23.76 4.76 22.04
N ASN A 69 23.24 5.94 21.66
CA ASN A 69 22.33 6.12 20.52
C ASN A 69 21.11 5.20 20.53
N GLN A 70 20.83 4.52 21.66
CA GLN A 70 19.66 3.66 21.82
C GLN A 70 18.44 4.48 22.20
N ILE A 71 17.25 4.00 21.86
CA ILE A 71 16.01 4.61 22.33
C ILE A 71 15.72 4.06 23.71
N LEU A 72 15.62 4.96 24.70
CA LEU A 72 15.49 4.67 26.12
C LEU A 72 14.17 5.23 26.66
N GLY A 73 13.71 4.66 27.77
CA GLY A 73 12.51 5.08 28.50
C GLY A 73 11.46 3.97 28.59
N ALA A 74 10.34 4.28 29.24
CA ALA A 74 9.29 3.30 29.51
C ALA A 74 8.57 2.82 28.23
N VAL A 75 8.44 3.68 27.23
CA VAL A 75 7.73 3.33 25.98
C VAL A 75 8.55 2.36 25.12
N PRO A 76 9.86 2.56 24.90
CA PRO A 76 10.70 1.55 24.24
C PRO A 76 10.64 0.18 24.90
N ASP A 77 10.70 0.10 26.23
CA ASP A 77 10.60 -1.17 26.97
C ASP A 77 9.27 -1.88 26.71
N LEU A 78 8.17 -1.12 26.72
CA LEU A 78 6.84 -1.63 26.39
C LEU A 78 6.76 -2.14 24.95
N MET A 79 7.26 -1.36 23.98
CA MET A 79 7.24 -1.75 22.58
C MET A 79 8.08 -2.99 22.32
N ILE A 80 9.24 -3.11 22.94
CA ILE A 80 10.09 -4.32 22.86
C ILE A 80 9.34 -5.52 23.43
N ALA A 81 8.67 -5.39 24.58
CA ALA A 81 7.88 -6.47 25.15
C ALA A 81 6.67 -6.87 24.28
N ILE A 82 6.05 -5.91 23.58
CA ILE A 82 5.00 -6.18 22.59
C ILE A 82 5.57 -6.96 21.41
N GLY A 83 6.68 -6.49 20.83
CA GLY A 83 7.37 -7.16 19.74
C GLY A 83 7.74 -8.60 20.09
N GLN A 84 8.32 -8.83 21.27
CA GLN A 84 8.65 -10.18 21.75
C GLN A 84 7.44 -11.10 21.83
N ARG A 85 6.31 -10.64 22.37
CA ARG A 85 5.07 -11.44 22.45
C ARG A 85 4.51 -11.76 21.07
N MET A 86 4.64 -10.82 20.13
CA MET A 86 4.17 -10.99 18.74
C MET A 86 5.18 -11.71 17.84
N LYS A 87 6.40 -11.98 18.33
CA LYS A 87 7.54 -12.46 17.53
C LYS A 87 7.89 -11.51 16.37
N LEU A 88 7.84 -10.20 16.63
CA LEU A 88 8.19 -9.12 15.71
C LEU A 88 9.33 -8.28 16.30
N GLU A 89 10.22 -7.79 15.46
CA GLU A 89 11.29 -6.84 15.81
C GLU A 89 10.74 -5.40 15.78
N ILE A 90 11.12 -4.59 16.76
CA ILE A 90 10.82 -3.15 16.76
C ILE A 90 11.99 -2.43 16.10
N GLU A 91 11.73 -1.75 14.99
CA GLU A 91 12.71 -0.96 14.25
C GLU A 91 12.42 0.52 14.43
N TRP A 92 13.29 1.24 15.14
CA TRP A 92 13.16 2.69 15.36
C TRP A 92 13.63 3.46 14.11
N THR A 93 12.72 3.67 13.17
CA THR A 93 13.06 4.15 11.81
C THR A 93 13.21 5.67 11.71
N GLU A 94 12.44 6.44 12.48
CA GLU A 94 12.42 7.90 12.35
C GLU A 94 12.15 8.60 13.68
N GLU A 95 13.03 9.53 14.04
CA GLU A 95 12.78 10.56 15.05
C GLU A 95 12.17 11.78 14.36
N THR A 96 10.98 12.20 14.79
CA THR A 96 10.26 13.35 14.23
C THR A 96 9.73 14.25 15.33
N SER A 97 9.29 15.47 14.99
CA SER A 97 8.52 16.29 15.91
C SER A 97 7.07 15.82 16.00
N PHE A 98 6.39 16.17 17.10
CA PHE A 98 4.95 15.93 17.26
C PHE A 98 4.10 16.58 16.15
N GLY A 99 4.57 17.69 15.56
CA GLY A 99 3.85 18.36 14.45
C GLY A 99 3.83 17.55 13.15
N HIS A 100 4.84 16.70 12.92
CA HIS A 100 4.99 15.91 11.68
C HIS A 100 4.78 14.40 11.88
N ILE A 101 4.47 13.95 13.10
CA ILE A 101 4.38 12.51 13.41
C ILE A 101 3.18 11.81 12.76
N VAL A 102 2.10 12.55 12.49
CA VAL A 102 0.97 12.02 11.73
C VAL A 102 1.31 11.98 10.24
N GLU A 103 2.04 12.99 9.75
CA GLU A 103 2.46 13.08 8.36
C GLU A 103 3.36 11.90 7.96
N GLY A 104 4.31 11.52 8.82
CA GLY A 104 5.17 10.35 8.56
C GLY A 104 4.41 9.03 8.54
N LEU A 105 3.36 8.90 9.35
CA LEU A 105 2.48 7.74 9.33
C LEU A 105 1.70 7.65 8.01
N VAL A 106 1.03 8.74 7.60
CA VAL A 106 0.19 8.75 6.38
C VAL A 106 1.02 8.66 5.09
N THR A 107 2.28 9.11 5.13
CA THR A 107 3.24 8.97 4.02
C THR A 107 4.02 7.65 4.06
N ASN A 108 3.64 6.71 4.94
CA ASN A 108 4.19 5.34 5.03
C ASN A 108 5.69 5.27 5.38
N ARG A 109 6.24 6.31 6.05
CA ARG A 109 7.64 6.30 6.52
C ARG A 109 7.86 5.31 7.65
N TYR A 110 6.82 5.05 8.45
CA TYR A 110 6.76 4.02 9.49
C TYR A 110 5.35 3.42 9.57
N ASP A 111 5.22 2.31 10.29
CA ASP A 111 3.98 1.54 10.39
C ASP A 111 3.14 1.96 11.61
N VAL A 112 3.80 2.42 12.68
CA VAL A 112 3.17 2.79 13.96
C VAL A 112 3.85 4.02 14.56
N ILE A 113 3.05 4.86 15.23
CA ILE A 113 3.55 5.94 16.11
C ILE A 113 3.82 5.34 17.49
N CYS A 114 5.08 5.28 17.87
CA CYS A 114 5.55 4.60 19.09
C CYS A 114 5.85 5.59 20.23
N THR A 115 5.24 6.78 20.19
CA THR A 115 5.18 7.76 21.28
C THR A 115 3.71 8.03 21.63
N GLY A 116 3.40 8.33 22.89
CA GLY A 116 2.04 8.76 23.26
C GLY A 116 1.65 10.08 22.61
N LEU A 117 0.47 10.13 21.98
CA LEU A 117 -0.15 11.36 21.51
C LEU A 117 -1.13 11.84 22.57
N TYR A 118 -0.83 12.97 23.21
CA TYR A 118 -1.72 13.63 24.15
C TYR A 118 -2.26 14.88 23.46
N HIS A 119 -3.57 15.07 23.54
CA HIS A 119 -4.28 16.16 22.89
C HIS A 119 -5.05 16.99 23.91
#